data_AF-A0A959EZA9-F1
#
_entry.id   AF-A0A959EZA9-F1
#
_cell.length_a   1.000
_cell.length_b   1.000
_cell.length_c   1.000
_cell.angle_alpha   90.00
_cell.angle_beta   90.00
_cell.angle_gamma   90.00
#
_symmetry.space_group_name_H-M   'P 1'
#
loop_
_entity.id
_entity.type
_entity.pdbx_description
1 polymer ?
#
loop_
_entity_poly.entity_id
_entity_poly.type
_entity_poly.pdbx_seq_one_letter_code
_entity_poly.pdbx_strand_id
1 'polypeptide(L)'
;MLDFFSKGVKKIFGTKYERDVAKYGPVVDEINDIYEGLHGLSNDDLRQKTHAFRQRIADYLSEIDQEIESILAEAREEEDIYHKEELFKEVDQLRDDRNKALEEVLLELLPEAFAVVKETARRFSENEELTVTATEHDRNLAAVPGKSY
;
A
#
# COMPACT_ATOMS: atom_id res chain seq x y z
N MET A 1 21.95 42.75 -2.85
CA MET A 1 22.69 41.88 -3.81
C MET A 1 22.67 40.40 -3.45
N LEU A 2 22.33 39.97 -2.23
CA LEU A 2 22.04 38.55 -1.91
C LEU A 2 20.69 38.05 -2.46
N ASP A 3 19.75 38.97 -2.71
CA ASP A 3 18.37 38.67 -3.14
C ASP A 3 18.23 38.40 -4.66
N PHE A 4 19.30 38.59 -5.42
CA PHE A 4 19.35 38.29 -6.86
C PHE A 4 19.86 36.86 -7.12
N PHE A 5 20.78 36.37 -6.28
CA PHE A 5 21.27 34.99 -6.34
C PHE A 5 20.20 33.98 -5.87
N SER A 6 19.38 34.33 -4.87
CA SER A 6 18.24 33.48 -4.45
C SER A 6 17.15 33.35 -5.53
N LYS A 7 16.91 34.41 -6.32
CA LYS A 7 15.96 34.41 -7.45
C LYS A 7 16.51 33.70 -8.69
N GLY A 8 17.82 33.78 -8.95
CA GLY A 8 18.48 33.10 -10.07
C GLY A 8 18.51 31.56 -9.90
N VAL A 9 18.77 31.07 -8.69
CA VAL A 9 18.79 29.62 -8.40
C VAL A 9 17.38 29.02 -8.39
N LYS A 10 16.37 29.73 -7.88
CA LYS A 10 14.95 29.31 -7.94
C LYS A 10 14.42 29.17 -9.37
N LYS A 11 14.98 29.90 -10.34
CA LYS A 11 14.55 29.85 -11.74
C LYS A 11 15.11 28.64 -12.50
N ILE A 12 16.18 28.02 -12.01
CA ILE A 12 16.82 26.84 -12.62
C ILE A 12 16.33 25.54 -11.98
N PHE A 13 15.93 25.55 -10.70
CA PHE A 13 15.44 24.37 -9.97
C PHE A 13 13.92 24.35 -9.70
N GLY A 14 13.19 25.40 -10.06
CA GLY A 14 11.76 25.55 -9.76
C GLY A 14 11.47 25.78 -8.27
N THR A 15 10.22 26.13 -7.95
CA THR A 15 9.75 26.17 -6.56
C THR A 15 9.59 24.76 -5.99
N LYS A 16 9.56 24.60 -4.65
CA LYS A 16 9.22 23.30 -4.03
C LYS A 16 7.87 22.78 -4.55
N TYR A 17 6.89 23.67 -4.63
CA TYR A 17 5.57 23.37 -5.19
C TYR A 17 5.66 22.85 -6.63
N GLU A 18 6.36 23.53 -7.53
CA GLU A 18 6.52 23.09 -8.93
C GLU A 18 7.18 21.70 -9.02
N ARG A 19 8.19 21.43 -8.18
CA ARG A 19 8.83 20.11 -8.13
C ARG A 19 7.89 19.02 -7.62
N ASP A 20 7.10 19.32 -6.59
CA ASP A 20 6.13 18.36 -6.05
C ASP A 20 5.02 18.07 -7.07
N VAL A 21 4.51 19.10 -7.77
CA VAL A 21 3.54 18.92 -8.87
C VAL A 21 4.13 18.08 -10.00
N ALA A 22 5.37 18.36 -10.42
CA ALA A 22 6.03 17.56 -11.46
C ALA A 22 6.28 16.11 -11.02
N LYS A 23 6.57 15.89 -9.72
CA LYS A 23 6.81 14.56 -9.15
C LYS A 23 5.52 13.73 -9.09
N TYR A 24 4.42 14.31 -8.61
CA TYR A 24 3.18 13.57 -8.36
C TYR A 24 2.20 13.60 -9.53
N GLY A 25 2.31 14.59 -10.43
CA GLY A 25 1.43 14.74 -11.60
C GLY A 25 1.23 13.45 -12.41
N PRO A 26 2.31 12.77 -12.84
CA PRO A 26 2.19 11.53 -13.61
C PRO A 26 1.42 10.43 -12.87
N VAL A 27 1.62 10.30 -11.56
CA VAL A 27 0.91 9.31 -10.73
C VAL A 27 -0.58 9.68 -10.60
N VAL A 28 -0.89 10.97 -10.49
CA VAL A 28 -2.29 11.45 -10.48
C VAL A 28 -2.98 11.16 -11.81
N ASP A 29 -2.29 11.35 -12.92
CA ASP A 29 -2.81 11.04 -14.25
C ASP A 29 -3.10 9.53 -14.37
N GLU A 30 -2.17 8.68 -13.95
CA GLU A 30 -2.36 7.21 -13.92
C GLU A 30 -3.53 6.79 -13.01
N ILE A 31 -3.67 7.38 -11.83
CA ILE A 31 -4.82 7.15 -10.94
C ILE A 31 -6.13 7.48 -11.66
N ASN A 32 -6.17 8.61 -12.37
CA ASN A 32 -7.37 9.05 -13.08
C ASN A 32 -7.72 8.10 -14.24
N ASP A 33 -6.72 7.67 -15.01
CA ASP A 33 -6.91 6.73 -16.12
C ASP A 33 -7.47 5.38 -15.64
N ILE A 34 -6.93 4.84 -14.53
CA ILE A 34 -7.44 3.60 -13.93
C ILE A 34 -8.87 3.81 -13.40
N TYR A 35 -9.12 4.95 -12.74
CA TYR A 35 -10.41 5.30 -12.14
C TYR A 35 -11.56 5.31 -13.17
N GLU A 36 -11.35 5.84 -14.37
CA GLU A 36 -12.36 5.83 -15.44
C GLU A 36 -12.81 4.39 -15.79
N GLY A 37 -11.89 3.43 -15.71
CA GLY A 37 -12.17 2.01 -15.94
C GLY A 37 -12.99 1.33 -14.83
N LEU A 38 -13.11 1.94 -13.64
CA LEU A 38 -13.79 1.33 -12.49
C LEU A 38 -15.30 1.56 -12.48
N HIS A 39 -15.82 2.48 -13.29
CA HIS A 39 -17.24 2.85 -13.29
C HIS A 39 -18.19 1.69 -13.61
N GLY A 40 -17.73 0.73 -14.42
CA GLY A 40 -18.52 -0.43 -14.80
C GLY A 40 -18.56 -1.56 -13.76
N LEU A 41 -17.78 -1.48 -12.69
CA LEU A 41 -17.70 -2.54 -11.68
C LEU A 41 -18.92 -2.53 -10.77
N SER A 42 -19.40 -3.71 -10.36
CA SER A 42 -20.37 -3.81 -9.27
C SER A 42 -19.73 -3.39 -7.94
N ASN A 43 -20.54 -3.16 -6.90
CA ASN A 43 -20.00 -2.85 -5.56
C ASN A 43 -19.18 -4.04 -5.01
N ASP A 44 -19.58 -5.27 -5.32
CA ASP A 44 -18.86 -6.47 -4.90
C ASP A 44 -17.53 -6.60 -5.65
N ASP A 45 -17.51 -6.34 -6.97
CA ASP A 45 -16.26 -6.36 -7.76
C ASP A 45 -15.28 -5.28 -7.29
N LEU A 46 -15.78 -4.09 -6.95
CA LEU A 46 -14.95 -3.01 -6.40
C LEU A 46 -14.36 -3.41 -5.03
N ARG A 47 -15.15 -4.04 -4.15
CA ARG A 47 -14.65 -4.59 -2.87
C ARG A 47 -13.61 -5.68 -3.08
N GLN A 48 -13.79 -6.52 -4.10
CA GLN A 48 -12.86 -7.60 -4.40
C GLN A 48 -11.45 -7.10 -4.78
N LYS A 49 -11.32 -5.86 -5.28
CA LYS A 49 -10.01 -5.23 -5.52
C LYS A 49 -9.15 -5.19 -4.27
N THR A 50 -9.71 -4.89 -3.09
CA THR A 50 -8.97 -4.91 -1.82
C THR A 50 -8.40 -6.28 -1.50
N HIS A 51 -9.15 -7.35 -1.76
CA HIS A 51 -8.66 -8.72 -1.58
C HIS A 51 -7.55 -9.05 -2.57
N ALA A 52 -7.70 -8.66 -3.84
CA ALA A 52 -6.65 -8.83 -4.85
C ALA A 52 -5.35 -8.09 -4.49
N PHE A 53 -5.43 -6.87 -3.96
CA PHE A 53 -4.25 -6.12 -3.50
C PHE A 53 -3.54 -6.83 -2.35
N ARG A 54 -4.30 -7.31 -1.34
CA ARG A 54 -3.71 -8.07 -0.22
C ARG A 54 -3.02 -9.35 -0.70
N GLN A 55 -3.63 -10.05 -1.66
CA GLN A 55 -3.03 -11.25 -2.24
C GLN A 55 -1.72 -10.91 -2.98
N ARG A 56 -1.71 -9.88 -3.83
CA ARG A 56 -0.50 -9.44 -4.54
C ARG A 56 0.64 -9.08 -3.59
N ILE A 57 0.35 -8.39 -2.48
CA ILE A 57 1.35 -8.06 -1.46
C ILE A 57 1.88 -9.34 -0.79
N ALA A 58 0.99 -10.27 -0.42
CA ALA A 58 1.38 -11.52 0.21
C ALA A 58 2.23 -12.38 -0.74
N ASP A 59 1.85 -12.48 -2.01
CA ASP A 59 2.60 -13.22 -3.03
C ASP A 59 3.99 -12.61 -3.24
N TYR A 60 4.08 -11.28 -3.36
CA TYR A 60 5.35 -10.58 -3.55
C TYR A 60 6.34 -10.77 -2.39
N LEU A 61 5.83 -10.87 -1.16
CA LEU A 61 6.65 -11.04 0.04
C LEU A 61 6.90 -12.50 0.42
N SER A 62 6.26 -13.44 -0.28
CA SER A 62 6.16 -14.84 0.14
C SER A 62 7.52 -15.55 0.25
N GLU A 63 8.46 -15.25 -0.65
CA GLU A 63 9.79 -15.87 -0.65
C GLU A 63 10.59 -15.42 0.58
N ILE A 64 10.66 -14.11 0.84
CA ILE A 64 11.36 -13.56 2.01
C ILE A 64 10.69 -14.01 3.32
N ASP A 65 9.36 -14.08 3.34
CA ASP A 65 8.60 -14.58 4.49
C ASP A 65 8.95 -16.05 4.81
N GLN A 66 9.07 -16.89 3.78
CA GLN A 66 9.45 -18.30 3.95
C GLN A 66 10.89 -18.44 4.42
N GLU A 67 11.81 -17.62 3.91
CA GLU A 67 13.22 -17.62 4.32
C GLU A 67 13.38 -17.21 5.79
N ILE A 68 12.70 -16.14 6.22
CA ILE A 68 12.66 -15.71 7.62
C ILE A 68 12.16 -16.85 8.53
N GLU A 69 11.04 -17.49 8.17
CA GLU A 69 10.49 -18.58 8.98
C GLU A 69 11.42 -19.80 9.02
N SER A 70 12.11 -20.11 7.91
CA SER A 70 13.10 -21.19 7.85
C SER A 70 14.27 -20.94 8.80
N ILE A 71 14.87 -19.74 8.76
CA ILE A 71 16.01 -19.39 9.61
C ILE A 71 15.57 -19.31 11.08
N LEU A 72 14.37 -18.82 11.36
CA LEU A 72 13.82 -18.83 12.72
C LEU A 72 13.59 -20.25 13.24
N ALA A 73 13.20 -21.20 12.38
CA ALA A 73 13.08 -22.60 12.76
C ALA A 73 14.46 -23.21 13.07
N GLU A 74 15.47 -22.93 12.24
CA GLU A 74 16.85 -23.35 12.48
C GLU A 74 17.40 -22.78 13.80
N ALA A 75 17.20 -21.48 14.04
CA ALA A 75 17.65 -20.81 15.25
C ALA A 75 17.00 -21.38 16.53
N ARG A 76 15.79 -21.96 16.45
CA ARG A 76 15.13 -22.59 17.61
C ARG A 76 15.85 -23.88 18.04
N GLU A 77 16.32 -24.65 17.07
CA GLU A 77 17.00 -25.93 17.30
C GLU A 77 18.51 -25.76 17.54
N GLU A 78 19.10 -24.62 17.17
CA GLU A 78 20.52 -24.33 17.40
C GLU A 78 20.84 -24.14 18.89
N GLU A 79 21.87 -24.87 19.35
CA GLU A 79 22.39 -24.87 20.72
C GLU A 79 23.61 -23.95 20.88
N ASP A 80 24.43 -23.79 19.83
CA ASP A 80 25.56 -22.88 19.83
C ASP A 80 25.07 -21.44 19.81
N ILE A 81 25.32 -20.73 20.91
CA ILE A 81 24.90 -19.33 21.09
C ILE A 81 25.47 -18.43 20.00
N TYR A 82 26.69 -18.69 19.52
CA TYR A 82 27.32 -17.84 18.50
C TYR A 82 26.64 -18.01 17.14
N HIS A 83 26.38 -19.24 16.71
CA HIS A 83 25.64 -19.51 15.47
C HIS A 83 24.21 -19.00 15.57
N LYS A 84 23.57 -19.17 16.73
CA LYS A 84 22.22 -18.65 16.98
C LYS A 84 22.18 -17.12 16.87
N GLU A 85 23.20 -16.42 17.36
CA GLU A 85 23.33 -14.96 17.17
C GLU A 85 23.48 -14.58 15.70
N GLU A 86 24.24 -15.34 14.91
CA GLU A 86 24.40 -15.13 13.46
C GLU A 86 23.07 -15.31 12.70
N LEU A 87 22.32 -16.37 13.00
CA LEU A 87 20.99 -16.60 12.42
C LEU A 87 20.01 -15.45 12.73
N PHE A 88 20.04 -14.92 13.96
CA PHE A 88 19.19 -13.76 14.30
C PHE A 88 19.61 -12.49 13.56
N LYS A 89 20.92 -12.26 13.34
CA LYS A 89 21.39 -11.15 12.51
C LYS A 89 20.91 -11.26 11.06
N GLU A 90 20.89 -12.48 10.53
CA GLU A 90 20.38 -12.74 9.19
C GLU A 90 18.87 -12.45 9.10
N VAL A 91 18.09 -12.90 10.09
CA VAL A 91 16.65 -12.58 10.19
C VAL A 91 16.41 -11.07 10.24
N ASP A 92 17.20 -10.32 11.00
CA ASP A 92 17.06 -8.86 11.08
C ASP A 92 17.36 -8.20 9.73
N GLN A 93 18.38 -8.67 9.01
CA GLN A 93 18.67 -8.19 7.66
C GLN A 93 17.53 -8.51 6.68
N LEU A 94 16.99 -9.73 6.70
CA LEU A 94 15.86 -10.12 5.86
C LEU A 94 14.61 -9.32 6.16
N ARG A 95 14.36 -8.94 7.42
CA ARG A 95 13.24 -8.05 7.78
C ARG A 95 13.39 -6.65 7.20
N ASP A 96 14.60 -6.11 7.18
CA ASP A 96 14.87 -4.83 6.53
C ASP A 96 14.66 -4.92 5.02
N ASP A 97 15.07 -6.02 4.40
CA ASP A 97 14.88 -6.24 2.97
C ASP A 97 13.40 -6.49 2.62
N ARG A 98 12.67 -7.21 3.49
CA ARG A 98 11.21 -7.35 3.41
C ARG A 98 10.51 -6.00 3.46
N ASN A 99 10.97 -5.07 4.31
CA ASN A 99 10.38 -3.74 4.40
C ASN A 99 10.57 -2.93 3.12
N LYS A 100 11.74 -3.04 2.47
CA LYS A 100 12.00 -2.42 1.15
C LYS A 100 11.11 -3.04 0.07
N ALA A 101 11.04 -4.37 0.03
CA ALA A 101 10.17 -5.10 -0.89
C ALA A 101 8.68 -4.73 -0.69
N LEU A 102 8.26 -4.53 0.56
CA LEU A 102 6.91 -4.05 0.88
C LEU A 102 6.68 -2.63 0.33
N GLU A 103 7.64 -1.72 0.49
CA GLU A 103 7.54 -0.37 -0.09
C GLU A 103 7.41 -0.42 -1.62
N GLU A 104 8.22 -1.24 -2.29
CA GLU A 104 8.16 -1.43 -3.75
C GLU A 104 6.78 -1.86 -4.22
N VAL A 105 6.23 -2.96 -3.69
CA VAL A 105 4.92 -3.45 -4.11
C VAL A 105 3.79 -2.49 -3.74
N LEU A 106 3.92 -1.74 -2.63
CA LEU A 106 2.95 -0.70 -2.27
C LEU A 106 3.00 0.48 -3.24
N LEU A 107 4.18 0.88 -3.71
CA LEU A 107 4.33 1.93 -4.72
C LEU A 107 3.78 1.49 -6.08
N GLU A 108 3.98 0.23 -6.47
CA GLU A 108 3.36 -0.34 -7.67
C GLU A 108 1.83 -0.36 -7.59
N LEU A 109 1.28 -0.70 -6.43
CA LEU A 109 -0.17 -0.76 -6.18
C LEU A 109 -0.81 0.62 -5.97
N LEU A 110 -0.02 1.65 -5.68
CA LEU A 110 -0.50 2.95 -5.26
C LEU A 110 -1.53 3.55 -6.24
N PRO A 111 -1.30 3.57 -7.57
CA PRO A 111 -2.26 4.16 -8.50
C PRO A 111 -3.61 3.43 -8.50
N GLU A 112 -3.59 2.09 -8.54
CA GLU A 112 -4.79 1.26 -8.51
C GLU A 112 -5.56 1.40 -7.20
N ALA A 113 -4.85 1.41 -6.06
CA ALA A 113 -5.46 1.53 -4.74
C ALA A 113 -6.14 2.89 -4.57
N PHE A 114 -5.50 3.98 -4.99
CA PHE A 114 -6.07 5.32 -4.94
C PHE A 114 -7.26 5.48 -5.90
N ALA A 115 -7.21 4.86 -7.08
CA ALA A 115 -8.34 4.84 -8.01
C ALA A 115 -9.57 4.16 -7.38
N VAL A 116 -9.39 3.04 -6.69
CA VAL A 116 -10.46 2.33 -5.96
C VAL A 116 -11.03 3.19 -4.82
N VAL A 117 -10.17 3.88 -4.06
CA VAL A 117 -10.64 4.82 -3.01
C VAL A 117 -11.45 5.96 -3.62
N LYS A 118 -11.00 6.53 -4.73
CA LYS A 118 -11.70 7.60 -5.44
C LYS A 118 -13.06 7.16 -5.98
N GLU A 119 -13.14 5.98 -6.59
CA GLU A 119 -14.40 5.38 -7.05
C GLU A 119 -15.36 5.11 -5.88
N THR A 120 -14.82 4.62 -4.76
CA THR A 120 -15.62 4.40 -3.54
C THR A 120 -16.18 5.73 -3.03
N ALA A 121 -15.36 6.77 -2.92
CA ALA A 121 -15.79 8.08 -2.46
C ALA A 121 -16.91 8.65 -3.35
N ARG A 122 -16.79 8.53 -4.68
CA ARG A 122 -17.85 8.93 -5.61
C ARG A 122 -19.15 8.18 -5.33
N ARG A 123 -19.12 6.85 -5.23
CA ARG A 123 -20.32 6.03 -4.99
C ARG A 123 -21.05 6.44 -3.71
N PHE A 124 -20.30 6.68 -2.64
CA PHE A 124 -20.88 7.16 -1.38
C PHE A 124 -21.42 8.60 -1.47
N SER A 125 -20.84 9.46 -2.31
CA SER A 125 -21.35 10.82 -2.48
C SER A 125 -22.57 10.94 -3.39
N GLU A 126 -22.71 10.04 -4.36
CA GLU A 126 -23.75 10.10 -5.40
C GLU A 126 -24.95 9.19 -5.13
N ASN A 127 -24.85 8.26 -4.19
CA ASN A 127 -25.90 7.29 -3.87
C ASN A 127 -26.26 7.36 -2.39
N GLU A 128 -27.56 7.38 -2.09
CA GLU A 128 -28.07 7.35 -0.71
C GLU A 128 -27.83 5.98 -0.05
N GLU A 129 -27.89 4.92 -0.85
CA GLU A 129 -27.70 3.54 -0.40
C GLU A 129 -26.80 2.77 -1.36
N LEU A 130 -26.00 1.85 -0.81
CA LEU A 130 -25.16 0.93 -1.57
C LEU A 130 -25.43 -0.50 -1.11
N THR A 131 -25.68 -1.40 -2.06
CA THR A 131 -25.87 -2.83 -1.77
C THR A 131 -24.63 -3.63 -2.11
N VAL A 132 -24.23 -4.51 -1.20
CA VAL A 132 -23.10 -5.45 -1.32
C VAL A 132 -23.49 -6.80 -0.74
N THR A 133 -22.82 -7.85 -1.19
CA THR A 133 -22.91 -9.17 -0.58
C THR A 133 -22.23 -9.15 0.79
N ALA A 134 -22.96 -9.52 1.84
CA ALA A 134 -22.43 -9.52 3.20
C ALA A 134 -21.33 -10.59 3.37
N THR A 135 -20.11 -10.12 3.65
CA THR A 135 -18.97 -10.93 4.03
C THR A 135 -19.05 -11.32 5.51
N GLU A 136 -18.18 -12.23 5.95
CA GLU A 136 -18.03 -12.54 7.37
C GLU A 136 -17.59 -11.31 8.18
N HIS A 137 -16.73 -10.47 7.59
CA HIS A 137 -16.33 -9.21 8.21
C HIS A 137 -17.53 -8.29 8.46
N ASP A 138 -18.43 -8.16 7.50
CA ASP A 138 -19.65 -7.33 7.63
C ASP A 138 -20.55 -7.88 8.74
N ARG A 139 -20.72 -9.20 8.82
CA ARG A 139 -21.49 -9.87 9.88
C ARG A 139 -20.86 -9.62 11.26
N ASN A 140 -19.55 -9.74 11.37
CA ASN A 140 -18.82 -9.50 12.62
C ASN A 140 -18.93 -8.02 13.05
N LEU A 141 -18.86 -7.08 12.10
CA LEU A 141 -19.04 -5.65 12.38
C LEU A 141 -20.45 -5.32 12.89
N ALA A 142 -21.47 -5.99 12.36
CA ALA A 142 -22.87 -5.81 12.73
C ALA A 142 -23.24 -6.48 14.07
N ALA A 143 -22.56 -7.57 14.44
CA ALA A 143 -22.81 -8.28 15.70
C ALA A 143 -22.37 -7.52 16.97
N VAL A 144 -21.65 -6.39 16.82
CA VAL A 144 -21.20 -5.55 17.96
C VAL A 144 -22.37 -4.67 18.45
N PRO A 145 -22.88 -4.87 19.68
CA PRO A 145 -23.99 -4.07 20.22
C PRO A 145 -23.58 -2.61 20.48
N GLY A 146 -24.50 -1.65 20.25
CA GLY A 146 -24.35 -0.26 20.70
C GLY A 146 -23.78 0.75 19.68
N LYS A 147 -23.75 0.44 18.39
CA LYS A 147 -23.36 1.42 17.36
C LYS A 147 -24.52 2.34 16.95
N SER A 148 -24.32 3.65 17.01
CA SER A 148 -25.09 4.60 16.19
C SER A 148 -24.35 4.79 14.87
N TYR A 149 -25.00 4.48 13.76
CA TYR A 149 -24.54 4.85 12.43
C TYR A 149 -25.04 6.25 12.09
#